data_AF-A0A6L6THG9-F1
#
_entry.id   AF-A0A6L6THG9-F1
#
_cell.length_a   1.000
_cell.length_b   1.000
_cell.length_c   1.000
_cell.angle_alpha   90.00
_cell.angle_beta   90.00
_cell.angle_gamma   90.00
#
_symmetry.space_group_name_H-M   'P 1'
#
loop_
_entity.id
_entity.type
_entity.pdbx_description
1 polymer ?
#
loop_
_entity_poly.entity_id
_entity_poly.type
_entity_poly.pdbx_seq_one_letter_code
_entity_poly.pdbx_strand_id
1 'polypeptide(L)'
;MLAFALPYTLHVLAALVWVGGMFFAWLVLRPATVAALDGPARLRLWVEVFRRFFGWVWVAVAILAISGIGMLHMRFTGLETAPKYVQVMIGGGIAMFALFMRIQALLLPELKTAVQAEDWPAGAAVLGRIRRMVGINLLLGIAVVAVASSRLML
;
A
#
# COMPACT_ATOMS: atom_id res chain seq x y z
N MET A 1 -26.28 -8.80 -12.90
CA MET A 1 -25.25 -7.79 -13.23
C MET A 1 -24.80 -6.97 -12.02
N LEU A 2 -25.70 -6.48 -11.15
CA LEU A 2 -25.34 -5.69 -9.95
C LEU A 2 -24.48 -6.45 -8.92
N ALA A 3 -24.74 -7.74 -8.70
CA ALA A 3 -24.03 -8.55 -7.70
C ALA A 3 -22.51 -8.63 -7.90
N PHE A 4 -22.04 -8.54 -9.15
CA PHE A 4 -20.60 -8.48 -9.46
C PHE A 4 -20.07 -7.05 -9.52
N ALA A 5 -20.90 -6.10 -9.97
CA ALA A 5 -20.50 -4.72 -10.14
C ALA A 5 -20.06 -4.07 -8.81
N LEU A 6 -20.81 -4.31 -7.73
CA LEU A 6 -20.50 -3.69 -6.43
C LEU A 6 -19.13 -4.17 -5.86
N PRO A 7 -18.85 -5.48 -5.71
CA PRO A 7 -17.52 -5.94 -5.29
C PRO A 7 -16.40 -5.44 -6.19
N TYR A 8 -16.61 -5.43 -7.51
CA TYR A 8 -15.61 -4.95 -8.46
C TYR A 8 -15.30 -3.46 -8.27
N THR A 9 -16.32 -2.61 -8.17
CA THR A 9 -16.14 -1.17 -7.94
C THR A 9 -15.43 -0.90 -6.61
N LEU A 10 -15.84 -1.57 -5.53
CA LEU A 10 -15.17 -1.44 -4.23
C LEU A 10 -13.71 -1.91 -4.27
N HIS A 11 -13.42 -2.99 -4.99
CA HIS A 11 -12.07 -3.50 -5.17
C HIS A 11 -11.17 -2.47 -5.86
N VAL A 12 -11.64 -1.89 -6.97
CA VAL A 12 -10.90 -0.87 -7.73
C VAL A 12 -10.69 0.39 -6.89
N LEU A 13 -11.71 0.86 -6.17
CA LEU A 13 -11.59 2.03 -5.29
C LEU A 13 -10.60 1.79 -4.14
N ALA A 14 -10.59 0.60 -3.54
CA ALA A 14 -9.63 0.25 -2.50
C ALA A 14 -8.19 0.21 -3.05
N ALA A 15 -7.99 -0.37 -4.24
CA ALA A 15 -6.71 -0.35 -4.93
C ALA A 15 -6.25 1.09 -5.23
N LEU A 16 -7.16 1.95 -5.69
CA LEU A 16 -6.90 3.37 -5.96
C LEU A 16 -6.44 4.10 -4.70
N VAL A 17 -7.12 3.92 -3.57
CA VAL A 17 -6.76 4.56 -2.30
C VAL A 17 -5.37 4.12 -1.85
N TRP A 18 -5.07 2.82 -1.91
CA TRP A 18 -3.79 2.32 -1.44
C TRP A 18 -2.63 2.69 -2.37
N VAL A 19 -2.72 2.33 -3.66
CA VAL A 19 -1.64 2.58 -4.64
C VAL A 19 -1.50 4.08 -4.91
N GLY A 20 -2.62 4.80 -5.07
CA GLY A 20 -2.63 6.25 -5.26
C GLY A 20 -2.11 7.00 -4.04
N GLY A 21 -2.43 6.54 -2.82
CA GLY A 21 -1.87 7.12 -1.60
C GLY A 21 -0.36 6.93 -1.48
N MET A 22 0.17 5.75 -1.87
CA MET A 22 1.61 5.53 -1.94
C MET A 22 2.28 6.40 -3.01
N PHE A 23 1.66 6.55 -4.18
CA PHE A 23 2.12 7.46 -5.23
C PHE A 23 2.21 8.90 -4.71
N PHE A 24 1.14 9.40 -4.10
CA PHE A 24 1.10 10.75 -3.52
C PHE A 24 2.18 10.93 -2.46
N ALA A 25 2.30 9.98 -1.52
CA ALA A 25 3.29 10.05 -0.46
C ALA A 25 4.73 10.13 -1.01
N TRP A 26 5.03 9.31 -2.02
CA TRP A 26 6.40 9.17 -2.53
C TRP A 26 6.80 10.28 -3.51
N LEU A 27 5.92 10.62 -4.47
CA LEU A 27 6.23 11.58 -5.54
C LEU A 27 5.86 13.02 -5.20
N VAL A 28 4.85 13.26 -4.36
CA VAL A 28 4.32 14.61 -4.13
C VAL A 28 4.65 15.10 -2.73
N LEU A 29 4.21 14.36 -1.70
CA LEU A 29 4.37 14.78 -0.31
C LEU A 29 5.84 14.86 0.08
N ARG A 30 6.66 13.88 -0.30
CA ARG A 30 8.09 13.88 0.02
C ARG A 30 8.80 15.17 -0.45
N PRO A 31 8.87 15.51 -1.74
CA PRO A 31 9.58 16.71 -2.17
C PRO A 31 8.98 17.98 -1.54
N ALA A 32 7.65 18.05 -1.39
CA ALA A 32 7.00 19.17 -0.71
C ALA A 32 7.50 19.34 0.74
N THR A 33 7.58 18.26 1.51
CA THR A 33 8.09 18.32 2.89
C THR A 33 9.58 18.59 3.00
N VAL A 34 10.37 18.24 1.97
CA VAL A 34 11.80 18.59 1.93
C VAL A 34 11.99 20.08 1.65
N ALA A 35 11.15 20.67 0.79
CA ALA A 35 11.22 22.08 0.45
C ALA A 35 10.62 22.99 1.53
N ALA A 36 9.57 22.54 2.23
CA ALA A 36 8.79 23.39 3.13
C ALA A 36 9.13 23.25 4.62
N LEU A 37 9.82 22.18 5.04
CA LEU A 37 10.02 21.87 6.46
C LEU A 37 11.47 21.49 6.80
N ASP A 38 11.92 21.97 7.97
CA ASP A 38 13.16 21.54 8.60
C ASP A 38 13.12 20.08 9.05
N GLY A 39 14.29 19.50 9.33
CA GLY A 39 14.47 18.08 9.64
C GLY A 39 13.52 17.52 10.70
N PRO A 40 13.46 18.10 11.92
CA PRO A 40 12.60 17.60 12.99
C PRO A 40 11.10 17.73 12.68
N ALA A 41 10.68 18.89 12.13
CA ALA A 41 9.28 19.13 11.76
C ALA A 41 8.80 18.14 10.70
N ARG A 42 9.66 17.84 9.71
CA ARG A 42 9.41 16.83 8.69
C ARG A 42 9.21 15.44 9.28
N LEU A 43 10.05 15.01 10.23
CA LEU A 43 9.91 13.70 10.87
C LEU A 43 8.60 13.57 11.66
N ARG A 44 8.24 14.61 12.42
CA ARG A 44 6.97 14.68 13.17
C ARG A 44 5.76 14.60 12.23
N LEU A 45 5.80 15.30 11.10
CA LEU A 45 4.75 15.21 10.08
C LEU A 45 4.61 13.80 9.51
N TRP A 46 5.72 13.13 9.18
CA TRP A 46 5.69 11.77 8.63
C TRP A 46 5.10 10.75 9.59
N VAL A 47 5.40 10.85 10.89
CA VAL A 47 4.75 10.03 11.93
C VAL A 47 3.23 10.19 11.85
N GLU A 48 2.75 11.41 11.68
CA GLU A 48 1.31 11.68 11.66
C GLU A 48 0.60 11.31 10.36
N VAL A 49 1.30 11.45 9.24
CA VAL A 49 0.84 10.96 7.95
C VAL A 49 0.71 9.43 7.98
N PHE A 50 1.73 8.72 8.45
CA PHE A 50 1.67 7.26 8.55
C PHE A 50 0.58 6.77 9.50
N ARG A 51 0.37 7.45 10.64
CA ARG A 51 -0.71 7.10 11.58
C ARG A 51 -2.08 7.10 10.90
N ARG A 52 -2.40 8.15 10.12
CA ARG A 52 -3.70 8.28 9.44
C ARG A 52 -3.78 7.40 8.20
N PHE A 53 -2.75 7.42 7.37
CA PHE A 53 -2.75 6.69 6.11
C PHE A 53 -2.80 5.18 6.33
N PHE A 54 -2.09 4.63 7.32
CA PHE A 54 -2.11 3.19 7.55
C PHE A 54 -3.45 2.68 8.07
N GLY A 55 -4.25 3.53 8.72
CA GLY A 55 -5.66 3.23 9.02
C GLY A 55 -6.47 3.00 7.74
N TRP A 56 -6.32 3.89 6.75
CA TRP A 56 -6.95 3.72 5.44
C TRP A 56 -6.41 2.52 4.66
N VAL A 57 -5.11 2.21 4.78
CA VAL A 57 -4.54 1.01 4.16
C VAL A 57 -5.17 -0.26 4.73
N TRP A 58 -5.40 -0.34 6.04
CA TRP A 58 -6.13 -1.49 6.63
C TRP A 58 -7.53 -1.65 6.06
N VAL A 59 -8.28 -0.55 5.94
CA VAL A 59 -9.61 -0.57 5.31
C VAL A 59 -9.52 -1.05 3.85
N ALA A 60 -8.55 -0.53 3.09
CA ALA A 60 -8.33 -0.96 1.71
C ALA A 60 -7.97 -2.45 1.61
N VAL A 61 -7.07 -2.95 2.47
CA VAL A 61 -6.68 -4.37 2.52
C VAL A 61 -7.89 -5.25 2.80
N ALA A 62 -8.72 -4.90 3.78
CA ALA A 62 -9.93 -5.67 4.11
C ALA A 62 -10.90 -5.71 2.93
N ILE A 63 -11.17 -4.56 2.30
CA ILE A 63 -12.04 -4.47 1.13
C ILE A 63 -11.46 -5.31 -0.01
N LEU A 64 -10.16 -5.19 -0.32
CA LEU A 64 -9.50 -5.95 -1.40
C LEU A 64 -9.58 -7.46 -1.18
N ALA A 65 -9.33 -7.93 0.05
CA ALA A 65 -9.40 -9.35 0.38
C ALA A 65 -10.83 -9.90 0.23
N ILE A 66 -11.82 -9.22 0.83
CA ILE A 66 -13.22 -9.66 0.81
C ILE A 66 -13.77 -9.62 -0.62
N SER A 67 -13.58 -8.50 -1.32
CA SER A 67 -14.07 -8.34 -2.70
C SER A 67 -13.34 -9.25 -3.68
N GLY A 68 -12.03 -9.43 -3.53
CA GLY A 68 -11.22 -10.30 -4.39
C GLY A 68 -11.63 -11.77 -4.26
N ILE A 69 -11.76 -12.27 -3.04
CA ILE A 69 -12.21 -13.64 -2.77
C ILE A 69 -13.67 -13.82 -3.23
N GLY A 70 -14.54 -12.83 -2.99
CA GLY A 70 -15.93 -12.88 -3.45
C GLY A 70 -16.03 -12.97 -4.97
N MET A 71 -15.29 -12.12 -5.70
CA MET A 71 -15.26 -12.16 -7.17
C MET A 71 -14.64 -13.44 -7.72
N LEU A 72 -13.65 -14.02 -7.02
CA LEU A 72 -13.04 -15.31 -7.39
C LEU A 72 -14.10 -16.43 -7.37
N HIS A 73 -14.83 -16.58 -6.27
CA HIS A 73 -15.87 -17.61 -6.13
C HIS A 73 -17.09 -17.38 -7.04
N MET A 74 -17.39 -16.13 -7.40
CA MET A 74 -18.49 -15.82 -8.31
C MET A 74 -18.21 -16.16 -9.78
N ARG A 75 -16.95 -16.10 -10.21
CA ARG A 75 -16.55 -16.30 -11.63
C ARG A 75 -15.79 -17.58 -11.89
N PHE A 76 -15.16 -18.15 -10.87
CA PHE A 76 -14.25 -19.28 -11.01
C PHE A 76 -14.57 -20.34 -9.95
N THR A 77 -14.36 -21.59 -10.32
CA THR A 77 -14.53 -22.75 -9.41
C THR A 77 -13.34 -22.94 -8.46
N GLY A 78 -12.27 -22.15 -8.60
CA GLY A 78 -11.10 -22.16 -7.71
C GLY A 78 -9.95 -21.29 -8.23
N LEU A 79 -8.84 -21.23 -7.47
CA LEU A 79 -7.60 -20.57 -7.89
C LEU A 79 -6.97 -21.21 -9.13
N GLU A 80 -7.11 -22.53 -9.27
CA GLU A 80 -6.56 -23.31 -10.39
C GLU A 80 -7.27 -23.01 -11.70
N THR A 81 -8.56 -22.67 -11.65
CA THR A 81 -9.35 -22.31 -12.84
C THR A 81 -9.35 -20.80 -13.12
N ALA A 82 -8.74 -20.00 -12.24
CA ALA A 82 -8.59 -18.57 -12.43
C ALA A 82 -7.51 -18.26 -13.49
N PRO A 83 -7.73 -17.28 -14.37
CA PRO A 83 -6.72 -16.82 -15.31
C PRO A 83 -5.42 -16.42 -14.60
N LYS A 84 -4.28 -16.64 -15.25
CA LYS A 84 -2.95 -16.33 -14.67
C LYS A 84 -2.81 -14.89 -14.16
N TYR A 85 -3.42 -13.90 -14.83
CA TYR A 85 -3.39 -12.51 -14.36
C TYR A 85 -4.04 -12.34 -12.98
N VAL A 86 -5.05 -13.16 -12.63
CA VAL A 86 -5.68 -13.18 -11.31
C VAL A 86 -4.75 -13.79 -10.27
N GLN A 87 -4.05 -14.87 -10.62
CA GLN A 87 -3.05 -15.49 -9.76
C GLN A 87 -1.90 -14.52 -9.46
N VAL A 88 -1.41 -13.80 -10.47
CA VAL A 88 -0.41 -12.73 -10.32
C VAL A 88 -0.93 -11.60 -9.43
N MET A 89 -2.20 -11.19 -9.60
CA MET A 89 -2.81 -10.16 -8.75
C MET A 89 -2.88 -10.59 -7.28
N ILE A 90 -3.22 -11.85 -7.01
CA ILE A 90 -3.26 -12.40 -5.64
C ILE A 90 -1.86 -12.49 -5.05
N GLY A 91 -0.89 -13.05 -5.80
CA GLY A 91 0.50 -13.14 -5.35
C GLY A 91 1.12 -11.76 -5.09
N GLY A 92 0.85 -10.79 -5.98
CA GLY A 92 1.24 -9.40 -5.83
C GLY A 92 0.60 -8.77 -4.58
N GLY A 93 -0.71 -8.95 -4.38
CA GLY A 93 -1.41 -8.45 -3.19
C GLY A 93 -0.84 -9.01 -1.88
N ILE A 94 -0.49 -10.30 -1.83
CA ILE A 94 0.15 -10.93 -0.67
C ILE A 94 1.53 -10.32 -0.41
N ALA A 95 2.35 -10.16 -1.45
CA ALA A 95 3.68 -9.56 -1.33
C ALA A 95 3.60 -8.09 -0.88
N MET A 96 2.65 -7.31 -1.42
CA MET A 96 2.39 -5.93 -1.00
C MET A 96 1.96 -5.86 0.47
N PHE A 97 1.08 -6.77 0.90
CA PHE A 97 0.63 -6.85 2.28
C PHE A 97 1.77 -7.23 3.23
N ALA A 98 2.64 -8.16 2.86
CA ALA A 98 3.81 -8.53 3.66
C ALA A 98 4.78 -7.34 3.86
N LEU A 99 5.00 -6.54 2.81
CA LEU A 99 5.78 -5.30 2.90
C LEU A 99 5.13 -4.29 3.85
N PHE A 100 3.81 -4.10 3.72
CA PHE A 100 3.05 -3.21 4.61
C PHE A 100 3.13 -3.66 6.07
N MET A 101 2.92 -4.95 6.35
CA MET A 101 3.03 -5.53 7.69
C MET A 101 4.41 -5.28 8.30
N ARG A 102 5.49 -5.50 7.55
CA ARG A 102 6.84 -5.21 8.02
C ARG A 102 7.06 -3.73 8.33
N ILE A 103 6.55 -2.82 7.51
CA ILE A 103 6.64 -1.38 7.78
C ILE A 103 5.86 -1.04 9.06
N GLN A 104 4.63 -1.51 9.18
CA GLN A 104 3.74 -1.15 10.27
C GLN A 104 4.16 -1.76 11.62
N ALA A 105 4.58 -3.03 11.63
CA ALA A 105 4.91 -3.74 12.86
C ALA A 105 6.32 -3.43 13.37
N LEU A 106 7.27 -3.18 12.48
CA LEU A 106 8.68 -3.03 12.86
C LEU A 106 9.17 -1.59 12.73
N LEU A 107 9.00 -0.96 11.56
CA LEU A 107 9.63 0.33 11.29
C LEU A 107 8.85 1.53 11.85
N LEU A 108 7.52 1.46 11.86
CA LEU A 108 6.70 2.57 12.37
C LEU A 108 6.86 2.78 13.89
N PRO A 109 6.85 1.74 14.75
CA PRO A 109 7.16 1.91 16.16
C PRO A 109 8.56 2.46 16.38
N GLU A 110 9.56 1.94 15.66
CA GLU A 110 10.94 2.41 15.72
C GLU A 110 11.06 3.91 15.38
N LEU A 111 10.37 4.36 14.32
CA LEU A 111 10.32 5.78 13.95
C LEU A 111 9.67 6.62 15.05
N LYS A 112 8.56 6.16 15.63
CA LYS A 112 7.87 6.87 16.70
C LYS A 112 8.76 7.02 17.93
N THR A 113 9.44 5.95 18.34
CA THR A 113 10.36 5.97 19.48
C THR A 113 11.51 6.95 19.24
N ALA A 114 12.13 6.94 18.06
CA ALA A 114 13.21 7.88 17.73
C ALA A 114 12.73 9.34 17.76
N VAL A 115 11.55 9.62 17.21
CA VAL A 115 10.97 10.98 17.22
C VAL A 115 10.57 11.43 18.62
N GLN A 116 10.07 10.53 19.46
CA GLN A 116 9.74 10.82 20.87
C GLN A 116 10.98 11.09 21.71
N ALA A 117 12.08 10.38 21.44
CA ALA A 117 13.37 10.60 22.09
C ALA A 117 14.17 11.78 21.50
N GLU A 118 13.61 12.47 20.49
CA GLU A 118 14.28 13.53 19.74
C GLU A 118 15.62 13.11 19.09
N ASP A 119 15.77 11.81 18.83
CA ASP A 119 16.91 11.25 18.09
C ASP A 119 16.67 11.42 16.58
N TRP A 120 16.94 12.62 16.09
CA TRP A 120 16.74 12.99 14.68
C TRP A 120 17.58 12.17 13.70
N PRO A 121 18.87 11.87 13.98
CA PRO A 121 19.67 10.99 13.13
C PRO A 121 19.07 9.59 12.99
N ALA A 122 18.67 8.95 14.10
CA ALA A 122 18.03 7.63 14.04
C ALA A 122 16.67 7.70 13.32
N GLY A 123 15.85 8.70 13.63
CA GLY A 123 14.54 8.89 12.98
C GLY A 123 14.66 9.06 11.46
N ALA A 124 15.66 9.82 10.99
CA ALA A 124 15.93 9.99 9.57
C ALA A 124 16.37 8.67 8.89
N ALA A 125 17.21 7.87 9.56
CA ALA A 125 17.62 6.56 9.06
C ALA A 125 16.42 5.60 8.92
N VAL A 126 15.55 5.53 9.93
CA VAL A 126 14.34 4.70 9.90
C VAL A 126 13.39 5.15 8.79
N LEU A 127 13.14 6.47 8.68
CA LEU A 127 12.29 7.02 7.61
C LEU A 127 12.85 6.67 6.21
N GLY A 128 14.17 6.68 6.05
CA GLY A 128 14.84 6.24 4.83
C GLY A 128 14.52 4.78 4.47
N ARG A 129 14.53 3.88 5.46
CA ARG A 129 14.14 2.47 5.28
C ARG A 129 12.67 2.31 4.92
N ILE A 130 11.77 3.02 5.62
CA ILE A 130 10.33 3.03 5.32
C ILE A 130 10.11 3.47 3.87
N ARG A 131 10.74 4.58 3.47
CA ARG A 131 10.62 5.11 2.10
C ARG A 131 11.04 4.11 1.04
N ARG A 132 12.15 3.40 1.25
CA ARG A 132 12.61 2.36 0.31
C ARG A 132 11.59 1.26 0.17
N MET A 133 11.03 0.78 1.29
CA MET A 133 10.00 -0.26 1.28
C MET A 133 8.69 0.21 0.65
N VAL A 134 8.23 1.43 0.94
CA VAL A 134 7.06 2.02 0.29
C VAL A 134 7.29 2.18 -1.22
N GLY A 135 8.49 2.57 -1.65
CA GLY A 135 8.84 2.65 -3.07
C GLY A 135 8.76 1.29 -3.79
N ILE A 136 9.31 0.23 -3.17
CA ILE A 136 9.20 -1.14 -3.70
C ILE A 136 7.71 -1.56 -3.75
N ASN A 137 6.95 -1.28 -2.70
CA ASN A 137 5.53 -1.61 -2.63
C ASN A 137 4.71 -0.86 -3.68
N LEU A 138 5.04 0.41 -3.95
CA LEU A 138 4.41 1.21 -4.99
C LEU A 138 4.69 0.63 -6.39
N LEU A 139 5.94 0.26 -6.68
CA LEU A 139 6.29 -0.37 -7.96
C LEU A 139 5.53 -1.69 -8.16
N LEU A 140 5.44 -2.51 -7.12
CA LEU A 140 4.65 -3.74 -7.14
C LEU A 140 3.16 -3.45 -7.37
N GLY A 141 2.60 -2.46 -6.68
CA GLY A 141 1.21 -2.05 -6.86
C GLY A 141 0.91 -1.55 -8.27
N ILE A 142 1.80 -0.74 -8.86
CA ILE A 142 1.68 -0.29 -10.24
C ILE A 142 1.73 -1.49 -11.20
N ALA A 143 2.66 -2.43 -11.00
CA ALA A 143 2.75 -3.63 -11.82
C ALA A 143 1.48 -4.49 -11.74
N VAL A 144 0.92 -4.69 -10.53
CA VAL A 144 -0.34 -5.41 -10.32
C VAL A 144 -1.50 -4.72 -11.05
N VAL A 145 -1.61 -3.40 -10.93
CA VAL A 145 -2.65 -2.61 -11.63
C VAL A 145 -2.48 -2.69 -13.15
N ALA A 146 -1.25 -2.66 -13.67
CA ALA A 146 -0.97 -2.80 -15.09
C ALA A 146 -1.36 -4.19 -15.63
N VAL A 147 -1.03 -5.26 -14.90
CA VAL A 147 -1.44 -6.63 -15.25
C VAL A 147 -2.97 -6.78 -15.22
N ALA A 148 -3.62 -6.25 -14.18
CA ALA A 148 -5.06 -6.34 -14.03
C ALA A 148 -5.84 -5.57 -15.13
N SER A 149 -5.35 -4.39 -15.52
CA SER A 149 -5.99 -3.53 -16.53
C SER A 149 -5.76 -4.00 -17.96
N SER A 150 -4.54 -4.43 -18.29
CA SER A 150 -4.21 -4.98 -19.61
C SER A 150 -4.77 -6.38 -19.84
N ARG A 151 -5.08 -7.12 -18.76
CA ARG A 151 -5.42 -8.55 -18.79
C ARG A 151 -4.34 -9.38 -19.48
N LEU A 152 -3.08 -8.90 -19.47
CA LEU A 152 -1.99 -9.57 -20.15
C LEU A 152 -1.89 -11.01 -19.66
N MET A 153 -1.99 -11.95 -20.60
CA MET A 153 -1.72 -13.36 -20.36
C MET A 153 -0.21 -13.55 -20.42
N LEU A 154 0.47 -13.52 -19.26
CA LEU A 154 1.81 -14.10 -19.12
C LEU A 154 1.75 -15.63 -19.15
#